data_AF-A0A183HIS4-F1
#
_entry.id   AF-A0A183HIS4-F1
#
_cell.length_a   1.000
_cell.length_b   1.000
_cell.length_c   1.000
_cell.angle_alpha   90.00
_cell.angle_beta   90.00
_cell.angle_gamma   90.00
#
_symmetry.space_group_name_H-M   'P 1'
#
loop_
_entity.id
_entity.type
_entity.pdbx_description
1 polymer ?
#
loop_
_entity_poly.entity_id
_entity_poly.type
_entity_poly.pdbx_seq_one_letter_code
_entity_poly.pdbx_strand_id
1 'polypeptide(L)'
;MVRCRAKWALSLLLLAWVITVGYIAYHSYNSSLLNSFAPIPAPGTYTGAVLREKFRQSFEKANANLKRNQLKNAIIYSKPEKTLNWKDFNHEAFLKKGSLLPGEDRYAANKFNQAASDATKWDRDIIDSREAR
;
A
#
# COMPACT_ATOMS: atom_id res chain seq x y z
N MET A 1 -41.54 8.11 48.02
CA MET A 1 -42.13 7.33 46.90
C MET A 1 -41.21 7.12 45.68
N VAL A 2 -39.90 7.36 45.75
CA VAL A 2 -38.98 7.28 44.57
C VAL A 2 -38.08 6.04 44.56
N ARG A 3 -37.91 5.38 45.72
CA ARG A 3 -36.97 4.25 45.89
C ARG A 3 -37.34 2.99 45.10
N CYS A 4 -38.63 2.74 44.81
CA CYS A 4 -39.03 1.60 43.98
C CYS A 4 -38.70 1.83 42.50
N ARG A 5 -38.96 3.02 41.95
CA ARG A 5 -38.72 3.31 40.53
C ARG A 5 -37.23 3.32 40.17
N ALA A 6 -36.37 3.77 41.08
CA ALA A 6 -34.92 3.74 40.90
C ALA A 6 -34.35 2.31 40.81
N LYS A 7 -34.89 1.36 41.58
CA LYS A 7 -34.47 -0.06 41.53
C LYS A 7 -34.87 -0.71 40.20
N TRP A 8 -36.05 -0.39 39.68
CA TRP A 8 -36.50 -0.85 38.37
C TRP A 8 -35.64 -0.26 37.24
N ALA A 9 -35.32 1.03 37.30
CA ALA A 9 -34.43 1.67 36.32
C ALA A 9 -33.02 1.06 36.34
N LEU A 10 -32.46 0.79 37.52
CA LEU A 10 -31.13 0.18 37.65
C LEU A 10 -31.11 -1.27 37.13
N SER A 11 -32.18 -2.03 37.40
CA SER A 11 -32.34 -3.40 36.89
C SER A 11 -32.43 -3.44 35.37
N LEU A 12 -33.22 -2.55 34.76
CA LEU A 12 -33.33 -2.45 33.31
C LEU A 12 -32.01 -2.03 32.66
N LEU A 13 -31.25 -1.13 33.30
CA LEU A 13 -29.94 -0.72 32.80
C LEU A 13 -28.92 -1.86 32.85
N LEU A 14 -28.91 -2.66 33.92
CA LEU A 14 -28.06 -3.85 34.02
C LEU A 14 -28.44 -4.90 32.97
N LEU A 15 -29.74 -5.13 32.75
CA LEU A 15 -30.21 -6.05 31.72
C LEU A 15 -29.77 -5.60 30.31
N ALA A 16 -29.96 -4.32 30.00
CA ALA A 16 -29.52 -3.75 28.73
C ALA A 16 -27.98 -3.87 28.55
N TRP A 17 -27.23 -3.68 29.63
CA TRP A 17 -25.77 -3.80 29.60
C TRP A 17 -25.32 -5.23 29.31
N VAL A 18 -25.92 -6.24 29.96
CA VAL A 18 -25.61 -7.67 29.71
C VAL A 18 -25.94 -8.05 28.26
N ILE A 19 -27.07 -7.60 27.73
CA ILE A 19 -27.45 -7.85 26.33
C ILE A 19 -26.43 -7.22 25.36
N THR A 20 -26.00 -5.99 25.64
CA THR A 20 -25.02 -5.27 24.81
C THR A 20 -23.66 -5.98 24.82
N VAL A 21 -23.17 -6.38 25.99
CA VAL A 21 -21.90 -7.12 26.11
C VAL A 21 -21.98 -8.48 25.42
N GLY A 22 -23.09 -9.20 25.57
CA GLY A 22 -23.31 -10.48 24.87
C GLY A 22 -23.32 -10.33 23.35
N TYR A 23 -23.95 -9.27 22.84
CA TYR A 23 -23.96 -8.95 21.41
C TYR A 23 -22.56 -8.65 20.88
N ILE A 24 -21.78 -7.84 21.62
CA ILE A 24 -20.38 -7.53 21.25
C ILE A 24 -19.53 -8.80 21.25
N ALA A 25 -19.64 -9.66 22.26
CA ALA A 25 -18.86 -10.90 22.34
C ALA A 25 -19.21 -11.88 21.20
N TYR A 26 -20.49 -12.04 20.88
CA TYR A 26 -20.94 -12.89 19.78
C TYR A 26 -20.43 -12.40 18.42
N HIS A 27 -20.52 -11.09 18.16
CA HIS A 27 -20.01 -10.51 16.92
C HIS A 27 -18.48 -10.44 16.88
N SER A 28 -17.81 -10.31 18.02
CA SER A 28 -16.34 -10.37 18.09
C SER A 28 -15.82 -11.79 17.85
N TYR A 29 -16.50 -12.83 18.32
CA TYR A 29 -16.11 -14.22 18.06
C TYR A 29 -16.24 -14.57 16.56
N ASN A 30 -17.28 -14.04 15.92
CA ASN A 30 -17.47 -14.17 14.47
C ASN A 30 -16.60 -13.20 13.65
N SER A 31 -15.90 -12.25 14.29
CA SER A 31 -14.99 -11.35 13.59
C SER A 31 -13.69 -12.08 13.24
N SER A 32 -13.60 -12.53 11.99
CA SER A 32 -12.46 -13.25 11.40
C SER A 32 -11.18 -12.41 11.28
N LEU A 33 -11.18 -11.16 11.76
CA LEU A 33 -10.10 -10.20 11.55
C LEU A 33 -8.84 -10.58 12.34
N LEU A 34 -8.98 -11.08 13.58
CA LEU A 34 -7.85 -11.53 14.41
C LEU A 34 -7.26 -12.88 13.96
N ASN A 35 -8.06 -13.75 13.33
CA ASN A 35 -7.59 -15.01 12.78
C ASN A 35 -6.94 -14.87 11.39
N SER A 36 -6.98 -13.67 10.79
CA SER A 36 -6.40 -13.40 9.47
C SER A 36 -4.90 -13.08 9.51
N PHE A 37 -4.35 -12.79 10.69
CA PHE A 37 -2.92 -12.61 10.86
C PHE A 37 -2.25 -13.99 10.83
N ALA A 38 -1.94 -14.46 9.63
CA ALA A 38 -1.07 -15.60 9.45
C ALA A 38 0.22 -15.38 10.27
N PRO A 39 0.73 -16.40 10.99
CA PRO A 39 1.94 -16.26 11.77
C PRO A 39 3.06 -15.73 10.88
N ILE A 40 3.72 -14.66 11.32
CA ILE A 40 4.91 -14.13 10.66
C ILE A 40 5.93 -15.28 10.68
N PRO A 41 6.34 -15.81 9.52
CA PRO A 41 7.26 -16.94 9.50
C PRO A 41 8.62 -16.53 10.08
N ALA A 42 9.24 -17.47 10.80
CA ALA A 42 10.51 -17.24 11.48
C ALA A 42 11.58 -16.69 10.51
N PRO A 43 12.35 -15.66 10.93
CA PRO A 43 13.38 -15.05 10.09
C PRO A 43 14.41 -16.10 9.67
N GLY A 44 14.66 -16.21 8.35
CA GLY A 44 15.66 -17.12 7.76
C GLY A 44 15.11 -18.28 6.92
N THR A 45 13.79 -18.50 6.91
CA THR A 45 13.18 -19.63 6.16
C THR A 45 12.90 -19.35 4.68
N TYR A 46 12.98 -18.09 4.23
CA TYR A 46 12.74 -17.72 2.84
C TYR A 46 13.90 -16.92 2.25
N THR A 47 14.36 -17.33 1.07
CA THR A 47 15.13 -16.46 0.17
C THR A 47 14.20 -15.42 -0.46
N GLY A 48 14.71 -14.23 -0.77
CA GLY A 48 13.90 -13.12 -1.33
C GLY A 48 13.14 -13.50 -2.62
N ALA A 49 13.60 -14.50 -3.36
CA ALA A 49 12.92 -15.05 -4.52
C ALA A 49 11.57 -15.73 -4.18
N VAL A 50 11.51 -16.48 -3.07
CA VAL A 50 10.29 -17.21 -2.67
C VAL A 50 9.22 -16.24 -2.15
N LEU A 51 9.63 -15.21 -1.41
CA LEU A 51 8.73 -14.14 -0.97
C LEU A 51 8.13 -13.40 -2.17
N ARG A 52 8.96 -13.08 -3.18
CA ARG A 52 8.51 -12.42 -4.40
C ARG A 52 7.47 -13.26 -5.16
N GLU A 53 7.69 -14.56 -5.25
CA GLU A 53 6.77 -15.46 -5.96
C GLU A 53 5.42 -15.60 -5.23
N LYS A 54 5.43 -15.76 -3.90
CA LYS A 54 4.19 -15.74 -3.10
C LYS A 54 3.44 -14.42 -3.25
N PHE A 55 4.16 -13.29 -3.22
CA PHE A 55 3.55 -11.97 -3.39
C PHE A 55 2.93 -11.80 -4.78
N ARG A 56 3.62 -12.27 -5.83
CA ARG A 56 3.12 -12.26 -7.21
C ARG A 56 1.82 -13.05 -7.34
N GLN A 57 1.76 -14.26 -6.78
CA GLN A 57 0.56 -15.10 -6.81
C GLN A 57 -0.64 -14.44 -6.10
N SER A 58 -0.42 -13.80 -4.96
CA SER A 58 -1.45 -13.03 -4.26
C SER A 58 -1.96 -11.84 -5.09
N PHE A 59 -1.05 -11.14 -5.78
CA PHE A 59 -1.41 -10.02 -6.65
C PHE A 59 -2.24 -10.46 -7.86
N GLU A 60 -1.82 -11.53 -8.55
CA GLU A 60 -2.56 -12.09 -9.69
C GLU A 60 -3.97 -12.56 -9.29
N LYS A 61 -4.09 -13.23 -8.13
CA LYS A 61 -5.39 -13.67 -7.59
C LYS A 61 -6.29 -12.50 -7.23
N ALA A 62 -5.74 -11.43 -6.65
CA ALA A 62 -6.50 -10.22 -6.33
C ALA A 62 -6.97 -9.50 -7.62
N ASN A 63 -6.09 -9.41 -8.63
CA ASN A 63 -6.38 -8.77 -9.90
C ASN A 63 -7.45 -9.55 -10.71
N ALA A 64 -7.40 -10.88 -10.70
CA ALA A 64 -8.42 -11.72 -11.34
C ALA A 64 -9.82 -11.56 -10.70
N ASN A 65 -9.89 -11.27 -9.40
CA ASN A 65 -11.14 -11.02 -8.69
C ASN A 65 -11.63 -9.55 -8.80
N LEU A 66 -10.77 -8.64 -9.25
CA LEU A 66 -11.09 -7.24 -9.44
C LEU A 66 -11.87 -7.05 -10.75
N LYS A 67 -13.18 -7.31 -10.70
CA LYS A 67 -14.06 -6.96 -11.82
C LYS A 67 -14.04 -5.44 -11.99
N ARG A 68 -13.68 -4.95 -13.18
CA ARG A 68 -13.60 -3.52 -13.54
C ARG A 68 -14.81 -2.67 -13.09
N ASN A 69 -15.98 -3.29 -12.91
CA ASN A 69 -17.22 -2.66 -12.43
C ASN A 69 -17.19 -2.29 -10.93
N GLN A 70 -16.17 -2.67 -10.15
CA GLN A 70 -16.07 -2.36 -8.72
C GLN A 70 -15.26 -1.10 -8.38
N LEU A 71 -14.47 -0.58 -9.32
CA LEU A 71 -13.63 0.60 -9.11
C LEU A 71 -14.37 1.87 -9.53
N LYS A 72 -15.47 2.20 -8.82
CA LYS A 72 -16.33 3.34 -9.16
C LYS A 72 -15.63 4.71 -9.10
N ASN A 73 -14.53 4.80 -8.35
CA ASN A 73 -13.78 6.04 -8.11
C ASN A 73 -12.35 6.01 -8.69
N ALA A 74 -12.00 5.04 -9.54
CA ALA A 74 -10.66 4.96 -10.11
C ALA A 74 -10.70 5.06 -11.64
N ILE A 75 -9.84 5.91 -12.19
CA ILE A 75 -9.59 5.98 -13.64
C ILE A 75 -8.58 4.89 -13.98
N ILE A 76 -9.03 3.83 -14.64
CA ILE A 76 -8.17 2.74 -15.11
C ILE A 76 -7.75 3.06 -16.54
N TYR A 77 -6.49 3.46 -16.72
CA TYR A 77 -5.91 3.59 -18.06
C TYR A 77 -5.70 2.20 -18.66
N SER A 78 -6.07 2.04 -19.93
CA SER A 78 -5.76 0.82 -20.67
C SER A 78 -4.25 0.64 -20.79
N LYS A 79 -3.79 -0.60 -20.70
CA LYS A 79 -2.39 -0.91 -20.96
C LYS A 79 -2.08 -0.55 -22.42
N PRO A 80 -1.00 0.20 -22.70
CA PRO A 80 -0.61 0.51 -24.06
C PRO A 80 -0.28 -0.77 -24.84
N GLU A 81 -0.63 -0.78 -26.13
CA GLU A 81 -0.48 -1.95 -27.03
C GLU A 81 0.98 -2.41 -27.14
N LYS A 82 1.92 -1.45 -27.14
CA LYS A 82 3.36 -1.71 -27.15
C LYS A 82 3.98 -1.32 -25.81
N THR A 83 4.30 -2.32 -24.99
CA THR A 83 5.17 -2.13 -23.83
C THR A 83 6.63 -2.29 -24.24
N LEU A 84 7.45 -1.29 -23.90
CA LEU A 84 8.89 -1.33 -24.12
C LEU A 84 9.59 -1.86 -22.86
N ASN A 85 10.71 -2.56 -23.04
CA ASN A 85 11.63 -2.81 -21.93
C ASN A 85 12.18 -1.46 -21.47
N TRP A 86 12.36 -1.29 -20.16
CA TRP A 86 12.95 -0.06 -19.60
C TRP A 86 14.33 0.24 -20.20
N LYS A 87 15.11 -0.79 -20.56
CA LYS A 87 16.41 -0.64 -21.23
C LYS A 87 16.31 -0.07 -22.65
N ASP A 88 15.21 -0.32 -23.34
CA ASP A 88 14.97 0.11 -24.72
C ASP A 88 14.32 1.51 -24.77
N PHE A 89 14.05 2.11 -23.61
CA PHE A 89 13.46 3.43 -23.53
C PHE A 89 14.46 4.51 -24.00
N ASN A 90 13.99 5.44 -24.84
CA ASN A 90 14.80 6.54 -25.32
C ASN A 90 14.85 7.67 -24.27
N HIS A 91 15.77 7.53 -23.33
CA HIS A 91 15.97 8.46 -22.22
C HIS A 91 16.40 9.86 -22.70
N GLU A 92 17.26 9.94 -23.73
CA GLU A 92 17.74 11.23 -24.25
C GLU A 92 16.61 12.06 -24.84
N ALA A 93 15.75 11.44 -25.67
CA ALA A 93 14.60 12.13 -26.25
C ALA A 93 13.58 12.55 -25.18
N PHE A 94 13.49 11.79 -24.09
CA PHE A 94 12.63 12.14 -22.95
C PHE A 94 13.18 13.36 -22.19
N LEU A 95 14.46 13.35 -21.82
CA LEU A 95 15.12 14.45 -21.10
C LEU A 95 15.15 15.73 -21.93
N LYS A 96 15.28 15.63 -23.25
CA LYS A 96 15.29 16.79 -24.17
C LYS A 96 14.05 17.68 -24.04
N LYS A 97 12.90 17.11 -23.66
CA LYS A 97 11.64 17.89 -23.52
C LYS A 97 11.62 18.81 -22.31
N GLY A 98 12.38 18.48 -21.27
CA GLY A 98 12.42 19.22 -20.02
C GLY A 98 13.80 19.77 -19.68
N SER A 99 14.72 19.82 -20.65
CA SER A 99 16.10 20.26 -20.42
C SER A 99 16.15 21.73 -20.02
N LEU A 100 17.06 22.06 -19.11
CA LEU A 100 17.38 23.44 -18.75
C LEU A 100 17.83 24.24 -19.97
N LEU A 101 17.31 25.45 -20.09
CA LEU A 101 17.80 26.41 -21.07
C LEU A 101 19.13 27.04 -20.61
N PRO A 102 20.00 27.48 -21.55
CA PRO A 102 21.21 28.19 -21.19
C PRO A 102 20.91 29.44 -20.35
N GLY A 103 21.52 29.53 -19.16
CA GLY A 103 21.32 30.65 -18.22
C GLY A 103 20.15 30.50 -17.26
N GLU A 104 19.35 29.43 -17.37
CA GLU A 104 18.27 29.13 -16.43
C GLU A 104 18.80 28.64 -15.08
N ASP A 105 18.08 28.97 -14.00
CA ASP A 105 18.43 28.48 -12.67
C ASP A 105 18.19 26.98 -12.56
N ARG A 106 19.29 26.25 -12.29
CA ARG A 106 19.34 24.80 -12.17
C ARG A 106 18.48 24.24 -11.03
N TYR A 107 18.02 25.07 -10.10
CA TYR A 107 17.24 24.66 -8.91
C TYR A 107 15.78 25.14 -8.95
N ALA A 108 15.40 25.96 -9.93
CA ALA A 108 14.10 26.63 -9.95
C ALA A 108 12.93 25.64 -9.88
N ALA A 109 12.95 24.62 -10.76
CA ALA A 109 11.87 23.65 -10.90
C ALA A 109 11.75 22.69 -9.71
N ASN A 110 12.86 22.06 -9.30
CA ASN A 110 12.81 20.88 -8.43
C ASN A 110 13.53 21.02 -7.08
N LYS A 111 14.09 22.20 -6.77
CA LYS A 111 14.89 22.45 -5.55
C LYS A 111 16.13 21.54 -5.40
N PHE A 112 16.52 20.85 -6.46
CA PHE A 112 17.79 20.16 -6.62
C PHE A 112 18.45 20.59 -7.94
N ASN A 113 19.74 20.29 -8.11
CA ASN A 113 20.47 20.65 -9.32
C ASN A 113 20.03 19.77 -10.50
N GLN A 114 19.13 20.29 -11.33
CA GLN A 114 18.59 19.55 -12.46
C GLN A 114 19.68 19.24 -13.49
N ALA A 115 20.62 20.14 -13.76
CA ALA A 115 21.71 19.88 -14.71
C ALA A 115 22.58 18.68 -14.29
N ALA A 116 22.85 18.52 -12.99
CA ALA A 116 23.59 17.38 -12.47
C ALA A 116 22.79 16.07 -12.56
N SER A 117 21.47 16.15 -12.31
CA SER A 117 20.56 15.00 -12.45
C SER A 117 20.45 14.54 -13.91
N ASP A 118 20.23 15.47 -14.84
CA ASP A 118 20.04 15.17 -16.26
C ASP A 118 21.33 14.65 -16.93
N ALA A 119 22.51 15.05 -16.43
CA ALA A 119 23.80 14.53 -16.87
C ALA A 119 24.08 13.10 -16.37
N THR A 120 23.33 12.62 -15.38
CA THR A 120 23.52 11.30 -14.79
C THR A 120 22.80 10.23 -15.61
N LYS A 121 23.50 9.15 -15.96
CA LYS A 121 22.91 8.02 -16.69
C LYS A 121 21.78 7.36 -15.86
N TRP A 122 20.69 6.97 -16.53
CA TRP A 122 19.52 6.36 -15.89
C TRP A 122 19.80 5.05 -15.15
N ASP A 123 20.75 4.25 -15.62
CA ASP A 123 21.27 3.02 -15.00
C ASP A 123 22.65 3.23 -14.39
N ARG A 124 22.91 4.41 -13.81
CA ARG A 124 24.18 4.63 -13.11
C ARG A 124 24.38 3.63 -11.98
N ASP A 125 25.62 3.17 -11.84
CA ASP A 125 25.99 2.32 -10.72
C ASP A 125 25.99 3.11 -9.41
N ILE A 126 25.66 2.43 -8.32
CA ILE A 126 25.63 3.01 -6.97
C ILE A 126 26.35 2.09 -6.00
N ILE A 127 27.13 2.67 -5.09
CA ILE A 127 27.82 1.91 -4.06
C ILE A 127 26.78 1.29 -3.12
N ASP A 128 26.99 0.02 -2.80
CA ASP A 128 26.20 -0.66 -1.78
C ASP A 128 26.56 -0.14 -0.39
N SER A 129 25.67 0.66 0.20
CA SER A 129 25.86 1.25 1.54
C SER A 129 25.23 0.40 2.65
N ARG A 130 24.94 -0.88 2.40
CA ARG A 130 24.39 -1.79 3.41
C ARG A 130 25.48 -2.21 4.40
N GLU A 131 25.08 -2.42 5.65
CA GLU A 131 25.95 -2.98 6.68
C GLU A 131 26.44 -4.38 6.27
N ALA A 132 27.73 -4.63 6.47
CA ALA A 132 28.29 -5.96 6.29
C ALA A 132 27.71 -6.89 7.36
N ARG A 133 27.26 -8.07 6.94
CA ARG A 133 26.65 -9.07 7.82
C ARG A 133 27.67 -9.90 8.57
#